data_AF-A0A371FPG7-F1
#
_entry.id   AF-A0A371FPG7-F1
#
_cell.length_a   1.000
_cell.length_b   1.000
_cell.length_c   1.000
_cell.angle_alpha   90.00
_cell.angle_beta   90.00
_cell.angle_gamma   90.00
#
_symmetry.space_group_name_H-M   'P 1'
#
loop_
_entity.id
_entity.type
_entity.pdbx_description
1 polymer ?
#
loop_
_entity_poly.entity_id
_entity_poly.type
_entity_poly.pdbx_seq_one_letter_code
_entity_poly.pdbx_strand_id
1 'polypeptide(L)'
;MTSDNLNLFQFPRLTNENYDNWCHRMKVLLVSNVSTSKEAWEILKTSLKVKKVHLQTLKGEFESLHMKESESISDFGNRVMTVMNQMKYYGENVKNIRVVENILRSLTIKFDFV
;
A
#
# COMPACT_ATOMS: atom_id res chain seq x y z
N MET A 1 -8.43 -18.33 44.93
CA MET A 1 -7.49 -18.93 43.94
C MET A 1 -7.91 -18.44 42.57
N THR A 2 -7.50 -17.24 42.20
CA THR A 2 -7.76 -16.67 40.87
C THR A 2 -6.63 -17.15 39.96
N SER A 3 -6.99 -17.97 38.98
CA SER A 3 -6.09 -18.39 37.91
C SER A 3 -5.71 -17.18 37.05
N ASP A 4 -4.48 -16.71 37.20
CA ASP A 4 -3.89 -15.68 36.35
C ASP A 4 -3.70 -16.24 34.93
N ASN A 5 -4.70 -16.00 34.07
CA ASN A 5 -4.55 -16.09 32.62
C ASN A 5 -3.82 -14.83 32.11
N LEU A 6 -2.54 -14.69 32.47
CA LEU A 6 -1.63 -13.69 31.90
C LEU A 6 -0.99 -14.23 30.61
N ASN A 7 -1.80 -14.57 29.61
CA ASN A 7 -1.32 -14.71 28.23
C ASN A 7 -1.59 -13.41 27.48
N LEU A 8 -0.98 -12.33 27.96
CA LEU A 8 -1.12 -10.99 27.41
C LEU A 8 0.10 -10.71 26.53
N PHE A 9 -0.02 -11.03 25.24
CA PHE A 9 0.90 -10.68 24.14
C PHE A 9 2.27 -11.37 24.16
N GLN A 10 2.34 -12.60 23.62
CA GLN A 10 3.61 -13.09 23.08
C GLN A 10 3.98 -12.27 21.83
N PHE A 11 5.12 -11.58 21.88
CA PHE A 11 5.72 -10.99 20.69
C PHE A 11 6.07 -12.12 19.71
N PRO A 12 5.74 -12.00 18.41
CA PRO A 12 6.20 -12.96 17.42
C PRO A 12 7.72 -13.02 17.48
N ARG A 13 8.27 -14.23 17.60
CA ARG A 13 9.71 -14.47 17.47
C ARG A 13 10.18 -13.85 16.15
N LEU A 14 11.27 -13.07 16.18
CA LEU A 14 11.81 -12.47 14.96
C LEU A 14 12.17 -13.58 13.96
N THR A 15 11.57 -13.52 12.77
CA THR A 15 11.87 -14.40 11.63
C THR A 15 12.15 -13.52 10.41
N ASN A 16 12.82 -14.08 9.40
CA ASN A 16 13.04 -13.35 8.14
C ASN A 16 11.72 -12.91 7.49
N GLU A 17 10.65 -13.70 7.65
CA GLU A 17 9.33 -13.41 7.10
C GLU A 17 8.59 -12.26 7.81
N ASN A 18 8.97 -11.92 9.05
CA ASN A 18 8.30 -10.87 9.83
C ASN A 18 9.19 -9.65 10.13
N TYR A 19 10.41 -9.63 9.62
CA TYR A 19 11.41 -8.59 9.86
C TYR A 19 10.89 -7.18 9.55
N ASP A 20 10.26 -6.97 8.40
CA ASP A 20 9.74 -5.65 8.01
C ASP A 20 8.67 -5.15 8.98
N ASN A 21 7.78 -6.02 9.41
CA ASN A 21 6.75 -5.69 10.39
C ASN A 21 7.34 -5.42 11.77
N TRP A 22 8.38 -6.16 12.15
CA TRP A 22 9.11 -5.94 13.40
C TRP A 22 9.85 -4.60 13.40
N CYS A 23 10.56 -4.26 12.33
CA CYS A 23 11.23 -2.97 12.17
C CYS A 23 10.23 -1.80 12.23
N HIS A 24 9.07 -1.92 11.59
CA HIS A 24 8.01 -0.92 11.70
C HIS A 24 7.49 -0.77 13.13
N ARG A 25 7.26 -1.89 13.85
CA ARG A 25 6.86 -1.88 15.27
C ARG A 25 7.87 -1.14 16.13
N MET A 26 9.15 -1.46 15.98
CA MET A 26 10.20 -0.87 16.80
C MET A 26 10.41 0.61 16.47
N LYS A 27 10.24 1.00 15.20
CA LYS A 27 10.24 2.42 14.80
C LYS A 27 9.12 3.21 15.44
N VAL A 28 7.90 2.66 15.51
CA VAL A 28 6.76 3.31 16.21
C VAL A 28 7.06 3.47 17.70
N LEU A 29 7.58 2.44 18.36
CA LEU A 29 7.96 2.51 19.78
C LEU A 29 8.99 3.61 20.05
N LEU A 30 10.03 3.71 19.21
CA LEU A 30 11.13 4.65 19.38
C LEU A 30 10.76 6.10 19.01
N VAL A 31 9.87 6.30 18.02
CA VAL A 31 9.53 7.63 17.51
C VAL A 31 8.30 8.22 18.22
N SER A 32 7.36 7.41 18.70
CA SER A 32 6.08 7.89 19.25
C SER A 32 6.07 8.10 20.77
N ASN A 33 7.21 7.94 21.46
CA ASN A 33 7.34 8.09 22.92
C ASN A 33 6.24 7.38 23.73
N VAL A 34 5.88 6.16 23.28
CA VAL A 34 4.80 5.36 23.87
C VAL A 34 5.31 4.53 25.03
N SER A 35 4.58 4.57 26.14
CA SER A 35 4.97 3.95 27.41
C SER A 35 4.61 2.47 27.48
N THR A 36 3.68 2.02 26.64
CA THR A 36 3.18 0.64 26.65
C THR A 36 3.20 -0.01 25.26
N SER A 37 3.42 -1.32 25.24
CA SER A 37 3.33 -2.13 24.03
C SER A 37 1.93 -2.11 23.40
N LYS A 38 0.89 -1.95 24.23
CA LYS A 38 -0.51 -1.85 23.79
C LYS A 38 -0.76 -0.58 22.96
N GLU A 39 -0.28 0.58 23.42
CA GLU A 39 -0.41 1.84 22.68
C GLU A 39 0.34 1.76 21.34
N ALA A 40 1.56 1.25 21.36
CA ALA A 40 2.35 1.05 20.15
C ALA A 40 1.65 0.13 19.13
N TRP A 41 1.02 -0.95 19.63
CA TRP A 41 0.26 -1.88 18.79
C TRP A 41 -0.97 -1.21 18.16
N GLU A 42 -1.74 -0.41 18.91
CA GLU A 42 -2.91 0.28 18.36
C GLU A 42 -2.52 1.38 17.36
N ILE A 43 -1.42 2.10 17.59
CA ILE A 43 -0.85 3.05 16.60
C ILE A 43 -0.47 2.31 15.33
N LEU A 44 0.28 1.21 15.45
CA LEU A 44 0.67 0.41 14.29
C LEU A 44 -0.55 -0.10 13.53
N LYS A 45 -1.51 -0.71 14.22
CA LYS A 45 -2.74 -1.23 13.64
C LYS A 45 -3.50 -0.14 12.88
N THR A 46 -3.55 1.07 13.44
CA THR A 46 -4.13 2.24 12.77
C THR A 46 -3.34 2.61 11.51
N SER A 47 -2.01 2.70 11.58
CA SER A 47 -1.17 2.98 10.42
C SER A 47 -1.31 1.94 9.30
N LEU A 48 -1.42 0.65 9.65
CA LEU A 48 -1.63 -0.43 8.69
C LEU A 48 -3.00 -0.32 8.02
N LYS A 49 -4.05 0.03 8.78
CA LYS A 49 -5.38 0.32 8.21
C LYS A 49 -5.33 1.50 7.25
N VAL A 50 -4.66 2.59 7.63
CA VAL A 50 -4.50 3.78 6.77
C VAL A 50 -3.77 3.43 5.48
N LYS A 51 -2.67 2.67 5.55
CA LYS A 51 -1.95 2.17 4.36
C LYS A 51 -2.87 1.33 3.46
N LYS A 52 -3.66 0.43 4.03
CA LYS A 52 -4.60 -0.42 3.28
C LYS A 52 -5.68 0.41 2.57
N VAL A 53 -6.25 1.40 3.24
CA VAL A 53 -7.27 2.29 2.65
C VAL A 53 -6.68 3.10 1.49
N HIS A 54 -5.51 3.72 1.69
CA HIS A 54 -4.84 4.46 0.61
C HIS A 54 -4.54 3.57 -0.60
N LEU A 55 -4.05 2.35 -0.35
CA LEU A 55 -3.77 1.41 -1.43
C LEU A 55 -5.04 0.98 -2.19
N GLN A 56 -6.17 0.82 -1.51
CA GLN A 56 -7.45 0.55 -2.16
C GLN A 56 -7.91 1.73 -3.03
N THR A 57 -7.79 2.96 -2.53
CA THR A 57 -8.08 4.17 -3.31
C THR A 57 -7.23 4.23 -4.57
N LEU A 58 -5.92 4.05 -4.44
CA LEU A 58 -4.99 4.06 -5.58
C LEU A 58 -5.27 2.96 -6.60
N LYS A 59 -5.73 1.78 -6.17
CA LYS A 59 -6.17 0.71 -7.08
C LYS A 59 -7.38 1.15 -7.91
N GLY A 60 -8.36 1.78 -7.26
CA GLY A 60 -9.52 2.34 -7.96
C GLY A 60 -9.17 3.48 -8.90
N GLU A 61 -8.27 4.37 -8.50
CA GLU A 61 -7.73 5.42 -9.38
C GLU A 61 -7.02 4.81 -10.59
N PHE A 62 -6.14 3.83 -10.38
CA PHE A 62 -5.43 3.14 -11.44
C PHE A 62 -6.37 2.48 -12.46
N GLU A 63 -7.40 1.78 -11.98
CA GLU A 63 -8.39 1.08 -12.81
C GLU A 63 -9.35 2.04 -13.53
N SER A 64 -9.54 3.26 -13.01
CA SER A 64 -10.40 4.29 -13.63
C SER A 64 -9.63 5.29 -14.51
N LEU A 65 -8.29 5.19 -14.55
CA LEU A 65 -7.47 6.00 -15.46
C LEU A 65 -7.90 5.73 -16.89
N HIS A 66 -8.25 6.80 -17.60
CA HIS A 66 -8.49 6.80 -19.03
C HIS A 66 -7.71 7.94 -19.67
N MET A 67 -7.31 7.71 -20.92
CA MET A 67 -6.70 8.74 -21.74
C MET A 67 -7.76 9.78 -22.11
N LYS A 68 -7.47 11.06 -21.88
CA LYS A 68 -8.32 12.19 -22.28
C LYS A 68 -8.14 12.47 -23.77
N GLU A 69 -9.15 13.03 -24.42
CA GLU A 69 -9.10 13.30 -25.86
C GLU A 69 -8.03 14.32 -26.28
N SER A 70 -7.64 15.22 -25.37
CA SER A 70 -6.70 16.32 -25.60
C SER A 70 -5.30 16.09 -25.03
N GLU A 71 -5.08 14.98 -24.32
CA GLU A 71 -3.77 14.69 -23.73
C GLU A 71 -2.90 13.85 -24.67
N SER A 72 -1.58 14.00 -24.59
CA SER A 72 -0.67 13.15 -25.35
C SER A 72 -0.50 11.78 -24.67
N ILE A 73 -0.03 10.77 -25.42
CA ILE A 73 0.33 9.46 -24.87
C ILE A 73 1.38 9.59 -23.75
N SER A 74 2.33 10.51 -23.92
CA SER A 74 3.37 10.77 -22.91
C SER A 74 2.77 11.31 -21.61
N ASP A 75 1.82 12.26 -21.71
CA ASP A 75 1.15 12.82 -20.54
C ASP A 75 0.32 11.77 -19.81
N PHE A 76 -0.40 10.95 -20.57
CA PHE A 76 -1.14 9.81 -20.01
C PHE A 76 -0.20 8.82 -19.32
N GLY A 77 0.91 8.45 -19.97
CA GLY A 77 1.93 7.58 -19.39
C GLY A 77 2.51 8.10 -18.08
N ASN A 78 2.77 9.41 -17.98
CA ASN A 78 3.24 10.06 -16.77
C ASN A 78 2.22 9.96 -15.62
N ARG A 79 0.92 10.11 -15.92
CA ARG A 79 -0.16 9.92 -14.93
C ARG A 79 -0.21 8.49 -14.43
N VAL A 80 -0.13 7.51 -15.34
CA VAL A 80 -0.09 6.07 -14.97
C VAL A 80 1.11 5.78 -14.07
N MET A 81 2.30 6.27 -14.43
CA MET A 81 3.53 6.09 -13.64
C MET A 81 3.41 6.72 -12.25
N THR A 82 2.75 7.88 -12.13
CA THR A 82 2.53 8.55 -10.84
C THR A 82 1.73 7.69 -9.88
N VAL A 83 0.59 7.15 -10.34
CA VAL A 83 -0.26 6.26 -9.52
C VAL A 83 0.48 4.97 -9.17
N MET A 84 1.19 4.37 -10.13
CA MET A 84 2.01 3.17 -9.87
C MET A 84 3.09 3.40 -8.81
N ASN A 85 3.79 4.54 -8.87
CA ASN A 85 4.83 4.87 -7.90
C ASN A 85 4.25 5.04 -6.49
N GLN A 86 3.05 5.61 -6.37
CA GLN A 86 2.34 5.70 -5.09
C GLN A 86 1.92 4.31 -4.59
N MET A 87 1.39 3.45 -5.46
CA MET A 87 1.05 2.07 -5.09
C MET A 87 2.28 1.30 -4.60
N LYS A 88 3.42 1.46 -5.29
CA LYS A 88 4.71 0.88 -4.88
C LYS A 88 5.18 1.42 -3.53
N TYR A 89 5.02 2.72 -3.28
CA TYR A 89 5.33 3.32 -1.98
C TYR A 89 4.53 2.70 -0.83
N TYR A 90 3.25 2.37 -1.07
CA TYR A 90 2.41 1.66 -0.09
C TYR A 90 2.61 0.14 -0.05
N GLY A 91 3.61 -0.39 -0.77
CA GLY A 91 4.04 -1.79 -0.69
C GLY A 91 3.40 -2.73 -1.72
N GLU A 92 2.67 -2.21 -2.71
CA GLU A 92 2.12 -3.04 -3.78
C GLU A 92 3.18 -3.30 -4.87
N ASN A 93 3.31 -4.55 -5.27
CA ASN A 93 4.09 -4.93 -6.44
C ASN A 93 3.17 -5.09 -7.66
N VAL A 94 3.06 -4.04 -8.48
CA VAL A 94 2.23 -4.06 -9.69
C VAL A 94 3.00 -4.73 -10.82
N LYS A 95 2.52 -5.89 -11.29
CA LYS A 95 3.14 -6.62 -12.41
C LYS A 95 3.03 -5.82 -13.71
N ASN A 96 4.11 -5.79 -14.50
CA ASN A 96 4.15 -5.10 -15.79
C ASN A 96 2.98 -5.48 -16.72
N ILE A 97 2.59 -6.75 -16.75
CA ILE A 97 1.47 -7.21 -17.59
C ILE A 97 0.16 -6.47 -17.26
N ARG A 98 -0.15 -6.28 -15.96
CA ARG A 98 -1.34 -5.55 -15.52
C ARG A 98 -1.29 -4.07 -15.93
N VAL A 99 -0.09 -3.50 -15.95
CA VAL A 99 0.14 -2.12 -16.38
C VAL A 99 -0.16 -1.96 -17.86
N VAL A 100 0.39 -2.83 -18.69
CA VAL A 100 0.17 -2.82 -20.13
C VAL A 100 -1.30 -3.04 -20.46
N GLU A 101 -1.95 -4.03 -19.85
CA GLU A 101 -3.38 -4.28 -20.03
C GLU A 101 -4.26 -3.09 -19.64
N ASN A 102 -3.90 -2.40 -18.55
CA ASN A 102 -4.62 -1.19 -18.14
C ASN A 102 -4.43 -0.07 -19.15
N ILE A 103 -3.19 0.22 -19.56
CA ILE A 103 -2.90 1.24 -20.57
C ILE A 103 -3.69 0.98 -21.85
N LEU A 104 -3.62 -0.24 -22.41
CA LEU A 104 -4.30 -0.59 -23.65
C LEU A 104 -5.81 -0.41 -23.57
N ARG A 105 -6.45 -0.80 -22.46
CA ARG A 105 -7.90 -0.60 -22.24
C ARG A 105 -8.28 0.86 -22.10
N SER A 106 -7.36 1.68 -21.63
CA SER A 106 -7.58 3.08 -21.27
C SER A 106 -7.23 4.06 -22.39
N LEU A 107 -6.59 3.60 -23.48
CA LEU A 107 -6.37 4.41 -24.67
C LEU A 107 -7.71 4.79 -25.32
N THR A 108 -7.74 5.94 -25.98
CA THR A 108 -8.93 6.37 -26.72
C THR A 108 -9.00 5.70 -28.09
N ILE A 109 -10.21 5.58 -28.67
CA ILE A 109 -10.46 5.00 -29.99
C ILE A 109 -9.60 5.63 -31.10
N LYS A 110 -9.14 6.88 -30.92
CA LYS A 110 -8.18 7.54 -31.85
C LYS A 110 -6.86 6.77 -32.01
N PHE A 111 -6.54 5.88 -31.08
CA PHE A 111 -5.39 4.98 -31.09
C PHE A 111 -5.79 3.49 -31.20
N ASP A 112 -7.09 3.18 -31.24
CA ASP A 112 -7.60 1.84 -31.55
C ASP A 112 -7.62 1.66 -33.08
N PHE A 113 -6.45 1.51 -33.69
CA PHE A 113 -6.35 1.18 -35.12
C PHE A 113 -5.56 -0.13 -35.32
N VAL A 114 -6.30 -1.15 -35.76
CA VAL A 114 -5.83 -2.20 -36.67
C VAL A 114 -6.60 -2.03 -37.97
#